data_AF-A0AAU1TVW2-F1
#
_entry.id   AF-A0AAU1TVW2-F1
#
_cell.length_a   1.000
_cell.length_b   1.000
_cell.length_c   1.000
_cell.angle_alpha   90.00
_cell.angle_beta   90.00
_cell.angle_gamma   90.00
#
_symmetry.space_group_name_H-M   'P 1'
#
loop_
_entity.id
_entity.type
_entity.pdbx_description
1 polymer ?
#
loop_
_entity_poly.entity_id
_entity_poly.type
_entity_poly.pdbx_seq_one_letter_code
_entity_poly.pdbx_strand_id
1 'polypeptide(L)'
;MSGTCGTLLHGIASAGQPALIAVGDALAQPPNRPTAQPPNRPTAQPPNRPTAQPPNRQASLVLAHPPFGRHAAMPGERSSAARHDTSARDDFVAQSTDKQVNFLQHVMSMTAPEGRAAVIVPDNILFGTGAAETVRRYLLEQFDVHTVLRLPAGIFYSAGIMANVVFFDRPPHRTDDRPRTSKVWVYALRSGRQFAPGHDPLLRSDLDDFVSVYLPGRQRTDRVDTDHFRCFDVQDVLDQDQAGLDLVWASKSQGASRVAPPGEIAQDVARDLRRALEEFDELAAELSGEVD
;
A
#
# COMPACT_ATOMS: atom_id res chain seq x y z
N MET A 1 -2.18 25.62 34.00
CA MET A 1 -1.20 24.52 33.87
C MET A 1 -1.20 24.09 32.42
N SER A 2 -0.21 24.56 31.65
CA SER A 2 -0.05 24.20 30.23
C SER A 2 0.61 22.82 30.18
N GLY A 3 -0.14 21.79 29.77
CA GLY A 3 0.40 20.46 29.53
C GLY A 3 1.04 20.44 28.14
N THR A 4 2.34 20.19 28.07
CA THR A 4 3.03 19.86 26.81
C THR A 4 2.51 18.54 26.28
N CYS A 5 1.68 18.57 25.23
CA CYS A 5 1.32 17.38 24.46
C CYS A 5 2.56 16.94 23.68
N GLY A 6 3.14 15.80 24.04
CA GLY A 6 4.30 15.24 23.36
C GLY A 6 3.86 14.32 22.21
N THR A 7 4.17 14.70 20.98
CA THR A 7 4.03 13.84 19.80
C THR A 7 5.02 12.67 19.90
N LEU A 8 4.53 11.43 19.88
CA LEU A 8 5.36 10.23 19.93
C LEU A 8 5.42 9.59 18.54
N LEU A 9 6.62 9.58 17.96
CA LEU A 9 6.94 8.90 16.70
C LEU A 9 7.28 7.43 17.00
N HIS A 10 6.56 6.49 16.39
CA HIS A 10 6.82 5.07 16.50
C HIS A 10 7.05 4.47 15.11
N GLY A 11 8.28 4.03 14.84
CA GLY A 11 8.64 3.35 13.59
C GLY A 11 8.71 1.84 13.78
N ILE A 12 8.14 1.07 12.85
CA ILE A 12 8.33 -0.38 12.77
C ILE A 12 8.98 -0.70 11.42
N ALA A 13 10.14 -1.34 11.46
CA ALA A 13 10.85 -1.82 10.28
C ALA A 13 11.26 -3.29 10.49
N SER A 14 11.05 -4.11 9.46
CA SER A 14 11.71 -5.42 9.36
C SER A 14 13.00 -5.24 8.58
N ALA A 15 14.04 -6.01 8.89
CA ALA A 15 15.38 -5.85 8.33
C ALA A 15 15.36 -5.77 6.79
N GLY A 16 15.83 -4.64 6.24
CA GLY A 16 16.03 -4.44 4.81
C GLY A 16 14.86 -3.80 4.02
N GLN A 17 13.73 -3.43 4.64
CA GLN A 17 12.66 -2.69 3.95
C GLN A 17 12.20 -1.46 4.75
N PRO A 18 12.02 -0.28 4.12
CA PRO A 18 11.67 0.94 4.82
C PRO A 18 10.28 0.90 5.47
N ALA A 19 10.14 1.75 6.49
CA ALA A 19 9.30 1.58 7.67
C ALA A 19 7.83 2.02 7.54
N LEU A 20 6.97 1.35 8.30
CA LEU A 20 5.71 1.92 8.80
C LEU A 20 6.06 3.02 9.82
N ILE A 21 5.60 4.26 9.59
CA ILE A 21 5.74 5.36 10.55
C ILE A 21 4.36 5.66 11.12
N ALA A 22 4.11 5.22 12.35
CA ALA A 22 2.92 5.62 13.10
C ALA A 22 3.28 6.80 14.00
N VAL A 23 2.48 7.87 13.97
CA VAL A 23 2.61 9.02 14.86
C VAL A 23 1.40 9.03 15.78
N GLY A 24 1.64 8.92 17.09
CA GLY A 24 0.58 8.93 18.09
C GLY A 24 0.83 9.97 19.18
N ASP A 25 -0.23 10.55 19.72
CA ASP A 25 -0.16 11.31 20.97
C ASP A 25 -0.28 10.32 22.12
N ALA A 26 0.76 10.21 22.95
CA ALA A 26 0.79 9.27 24.06
C ALA A 26 -0.07 9.80 25.23
N LEU A 27 -1.27 9.23 25.43
CA LEU A 27 -1.96 9.34 26.71
C LEU A 27 -1.31 8.35 27.70
N ALA A 28 -0.69 8.90 28.74
CA ALA A 28 0.03 8.28 29.87
C ALA A 28 1.55 8.07 29.69
N GLN A 29 2.31 8.91 30.40
CA GLN A 29 3.73 8.70 30.71
C GLN A 29 3.87 7.69 31.86
N PRO A 30 4.83 6.74 31.82
CA PRO A 30 5.17 5.92 32.97
C PRO A 30 5.98 6.74 34.01
N PRO A 31 5.87 6.43 35.32
CA PRO A 31 6.57 7.18 36.36
C PRO A 31 8.09 6.98 36.27
N ASN A 32 8.83 8.07 36.45
CA ASN A 32 10.29 8.09 36.55
C ASN A 32 10.77 7.17 37.68
N ARG A 33 11.61 6.18 37.38
CA ARG A 33 12.30 5.36 38.39
C ARG A 33 13.81 5.70 38.35
N PRO A 34 14.46 6.00 39.49
CA PRO A 34 15.89 6.29 39.51
C PRO A 34 16.72 5.07 39.10
N THR A 35 17.72 5.28 38.25
CA THR A 35 18.70 4.28 37.83
C THR A 35 19.61 3.88 38.99
N ALA A 36 19.47 2.65 39.47
CA ALA A 36 20.51 1.97 40.24
C ALA A 36 21.30 1.04 39.31
N GLN A 37 22.63 1.04 39.46
CA GLN A 37 23.58 0.28 38.65
C GLN A 37 23.53 -1.22 39.02
N PRO A 38 23.38 -2.16 38.08
CA PRO A 38 23.28 -3.58 38.42
C PRO A 38 24.68 -4.21 38.65
N PRO A 39 24.82 -5.16 39.61
CA PRO A 39 26.07 -5.89 39.81
C PRO A 39 26.30 -6.97 38.74
N ASN A 40 27.57 -7.20 38.40
CA ASN A 40 28.03 -8.20 37.43
C ASN A 40 27.65 -9.63 37.86
N ARG A 41 26.86 -10.33 37.04
CA ARG A 41 26.63 -11.78 37.15
C ARG A 41 26.80 -12.42 35.75
N PRO A 42 27.34 -13.66 35.65
CA PRO A 42 27.65 -14.27 34.36
C PRO A 42 26.40 -14.43 33.48
N THR A 43 26.55 -14.13 32.19
CA THR A 43 25.51 -14.17 31.16
C THR A 43 25.00 -15.60 30.94
N ALA A 44 23.85 -15.93 31.54
CA ALA A 44 23.01 -16.99 31.01
C ALA A 44 22.33 -16.50 29.73
N GLN A 45 22.28 -17.34 28.69
CA GLN A 45 21.45 -17.08 27.50
C GLN A 45 20.03 -16.75 27.96
N PRO A 46 19.43 -15.63 27.51
CA PRO A 46 18.08 -15.30 27.89
C PRO A 46 17.15 -16.39 27.34
N PRO A 47 16.22 -16.93 28.13
CA PRO A 47 15.18 -17.80 27.60
C PRO A 47 14.46 -17.03 26.48
N ASN A 48 14.13 -17.73 25.39
CA ASN A 48 13.26 -17.23 24.32
C ASN A 48 11.90 -16.85 24.95
N ARG A 49 11.83 -15.63 25.47
CA ARG A 49 10.60 -15.00 25.87
C ARG A 49 10.01 -14.47 24.57
N PRO A 50 8.79 -14.88 24.18
CA PRO A 50 8.08 -14.15 23.14
C PRO A 50 8.12 -12.68 23.55
N THR A 51 8.68 -11.82 22.70
CA THR A 51 8.51 -10.38 22.85
C THR A 51 7.02 -10.17 23.02
N ALA A 52 6.58 -9.75 24.21
CA ALA A 52 5.18 -9.44 24.46
C ALA A 52 4.71 -8.55 23.30
N GLN A 53 3.65 -8.96 22.62
CA GLN A 53 3.02 -8.13 21.59
C GLN A 53 2.82 -6.75 22.22
N PRO A 54 3.38 -5.67 21.65
CA PRO A 54 3.12 -4.34 22.18
C PRO A 54 1.59 -4.17 22.25
N PRO A 55 1.05 -3.57 23.33
CA PRO A 55 -0.37 -3.31 23.42
C PRO A 55 -0.81 -2.61 22.13
N ASN A 56 -1.95 -3.04 21.57
CA ASN A 56 -2.50 -2.58 20.30
C ASN A 56 -2.74 -1.05 20.34
N ARG A 57 -1.68 -0.28 20.14
CA ARG A 57 -1.70 1.18 20.21
C ARG A 57 -2.18 1.67 18.87
N GLN A 58 -3.40 2.17 18.87
CA GLN A 58 -3.91 2.91 17.74
C GLN A 58 -3.23 4.29 17.68
N ALA A 59 -3.05 4.80 16.47
CA ALA A 59 -2.37 6.06 16.18
C ALA A 59 -3.34 7.06 15.55
N SER A 60 -3.18 8.34 15.88
CA SER A 60 -3.93 9.43 15.27
C SER A 60 -3.47 9.74 13.84
N LEU A 61 -2.23 9.39 13.49
CA LEU A 61 -1.69 9.48 12.14
C LEU A 61 -0.88 8.23 11.77
N VAL A 62 -1.20 7.61 10.63
CA VAL A 62 -0.41 6.50 10.07
C VAL A 62 0.12 6.87 8.69
N LEU A 63 1.45 6.89 8.53
CA LEU A 63 2.12 7.06 7.25
C LEU A 63 2.86 5.77 6.91
N ALA A 64 2.51 5.15 5.80
CA ALA A 64 3.02 3.83 5.48
C ALA A 64 3.47 3.73 4.02
N HIS A 65 4.66 3.16 3.83
CA HIS A 65 5.09 2.59 2.56
C HIS A 65 5.38 1.11 2.78
N PRO A 66 4.33 0.25 2.80
CA PRO A 66 4.50 -1.18 2.95
C PRO A 66 5.43 -1.71 1.85
N PRO A 67 6.20 -2.77 2.15
CA PRO A 67 7.04 -3.40 1.14
C PRO A 67 6.20 -3.91 -0.02
N PHE A 68 6.76 -3.87 -1.23
CA PHE A 68 6.17 -4.51 -2.39
C PHE A 68 6.74 -5.91 -2.60
N GLY A 69 5.88 -6.88 -2.89
CA GLY A 69 6.29 -8.20 -3.42
C GLY A 69 6.24 -9.37 -2.42
N ARG A 70 6.51 -10.57 -2.94
CA ARG A 70 6.61 -11.80 -2.13
C ARG A 70 7.96 -11.83 -1.42
N HIS A 71 8.02 -12.48 -0.24
CA HIS A 71 9.29 -12.60 0.50
C HIS A 71 10.34 -13.24 -0.41
N ALA A 72 11.49 -12.59 -0.60
CA ALA A 72 12.72 -13.35 -0.80
C ALA A 72 12.97 -14.09 0.51
N ALA A 73 13.02 -15.42 0.46
CA ALA A 73 13.49 -16.20 1.60
C ALA A 73 14.90 -15.71 1.95
N MET A 74 15.19 -15.52 3.24
CA MET A 74 16.53 -15.18 3.68
C MET A 74 17.46 -16.35 3.30
N PRO A 75 18.65 -16.09 2.70
CA PRO A 75 19.58 -17.17 2.37
C PRO A 75 20.01 -17.88 3.66
N GLY A 76 19.60 -19.13 3.83
CA GLY A 76 19.91 -19.94 5.03
C GLY A 76 18.69 -20.43 5.81
N GLU A 77 17.50 -19.87 5.58
CA GLU A 77 16.27 -20.55 5.98
C GLU A 77 16.01 -21.68 4.99
N ARG A 78 16.39 -22.90 5.38
CA ARG A 78 15.93 -24.11 4.67
C ARG A 78 14.43 -23.96 4.50
N SER A 79 13.98 -24.05 3.26
CA SER A 79 12.58 -24.07 2.86
C SER A 79 11.83 -25.13 3.66
N SER A 80 11.35 -24.78 4.85
CA SER A 80 10.21 -25.46 5.42
C SER A 80 9.05 -25.04 4.54
N ALA A 81 8.67 -25.92 3.63
CA ALA A 81 7.34 -25.90 3.05
C ALA A 81 6.34 -25.49 4.14
N ALA A 82 5.59 -24.42 3.88
CA ALA A 82 4.39 -24.07 4.61
C ALA A 82 4.51 -24.12 6.15
N ARG A 83 5.21 -23.17 6.75
CA ARG A 83 4.59 -22.53 7.93
C ARG A 83 3.67 -21.44 7.39
N HIS A 84 2.49 -21.87 6.95
CA HIS A 84 1.30 -21.03 6.88
C HIS A 84 1.02 -20.56 8.31
N ASP A 85 1.83 -19.63 8.82
CA ASP A 85 1.48 -18.86 10.00
C ASP A 85 0.57 -17.72 9.55
N THR A 86 -0.53 -18.09 8.88
CA THR A 86 -1.77 -17.35 8.94
C THR A 86 -2.39 -17.69 10.29
N SER A 87 -1.73 -17.32 11.39
CA SER A 87 -2.44 -17.18 12.65
C SER A 87 -3.56 -16.19 12.36
N ALA A 88 -4.78 -16.70 12.27
CA ALA A 88 -5.94 -15.93 11.87
C ALA A 88 -6.01 -14.70 12.79
N ARG A 89 -5.81 -13.53 12.19
CA ARG A 89 -5.98 -12.26 12.86
C ARG A 89 -7.48 -12.02 12.96
N ASP A 90 -8.04 -12.13 14.15
CA ASP A 90 -9.48 -11.93 14.40
C ASP A 90 -9.94 -10.50 14.06
N ASP A 91 -9.03 -9.54 13.98
CA ASP A 91 -9.30 -8.15 13.60
C ASP A 91 -9.25 -7.90 12.08
N PHE A 92 -8.88 -8.90 11.27
CA PHE A 92 -8.86 -8.76 9.82
C PHE A 92 -10.22 -9.14 9.23
N VAL A 93 -10.67 -8.33 8.27
CA VAL A 93 -11.97 -8.48 7.60
C VAL A 93 -11.94 -9.64 6.60
N ALA A 94 -10.78 -9.90 6.01
CA ALA A 94 -10.59 -10.99 5.05
C ALA A 94 -9.27 -11.72 5.32
N GLN A 95 -9.33 -13.05 5.25
CA GLN A 95 -8.13 -13.88 5.23
C GLN A 95 -7.49 -13.77 3.84
N SER A 96 -6.19 -13.47 3.80
CA SER A 96 -5.44 -13.31 2.55
C SER A 96 -4.01 -13.78 2.71
N THR A 97 -3.47 -14.37 1.65
CA THR A 97 -2.02 -14.62 1.51
C THR A 97 -1.31 -13.45 0.83
N ASP A 98 -2.07 -12.49 0.28
CA ASP A 98 -1.51 -11.26 -0.27
C ASP A 98 -1.11 -10.31 0.88
N LYS A 99 0.20 -10.11 1.02
CA LYS A 99 0.78 -9.23 2.03
C LYS A 99 0.32 -7.79 1.89
N GLN A 100 0.10 -7.29 0.68
CA GLN A 100 -0.33 -5.91 0.48
C GLN A 100 -1.73 -5.69 1.07
N VAL A 101 -2.62 -6.67 0.87
CA VAL A 101 -3.97 -6.67 1.45
C VAL A 101 -3.87 -6.73 2.97
N ASN A 102 -3.03 -7.61 3.51
CA ASN A 102 -2.81 -7.72 4.95
C ASN A 102 -2.20 -6.46 5.58
N PHE A 103 -1.28 -5.78 4.88
CA PHE A 103 -0.72 -4.51 5.34
C PHE A 103 -1.77 -3.40 5.38
N LEU A 104 -2.65 -3.33 4.36
CA LEU A 104 -3.76 -2.37 4.39
C LEU A 104 -4.69 -2.63 5.58
N GLN A 105 -5.08 -3.89 5.80
CA GLN A 105 -5.90 -4.28 6.96
C GLN A 105 -5.21 -3.91 8.29
N HIS A 106 -3.89 -4.08 8.38
CA HIS A 106 -3.13 -3.68 9.55
C HIS A 106 -3.11 -2.16 9.77
N VAL A 107 -2.90 -1.37 8.71
CA VAL A 107 -2.97 0.10 8.79
C VAL A 107 -4.37 0.56 9.24
N MET A 108 -5.41 -0.08 8.71
CA MET A 108 -6.80 0.17 9.13
C MET A 108 -7.00 -0.13 10.62
N SER A 109 -6.50 -1.27 11.13
CA SER A 109 -6.67 -1.64 12.54
C SER A 109 -5.85 -0.77 13.51
N MET A 110 -4.71 -0.24 13.06
CA MET A 110 -3.89 0.72 13.80
C MET A 110 -4.40 2.15 13.77
N THR A 111 -5.23 2.55 12.80
CA THR A 111 -5.73 3.93 12.74
C THR A 111 -6.77 4.12 13.87
N ALA A 112 -6.52 5.05 14.79
CA ALA A 112 -7.44 5.35 15.89
C ALA A 112 -8.74 5.96 15.36
N PRO A 113 -9.88 5.86 16.09
CA PRO A 113 -11.05 6.70 15.81
C PRO A 113 -10.63 8.17 15.71
N GLU A 114 -11.15 8.88 14.71
CA GLU A 114 -10.76 10.26 14.36
C GLU A 114 -9.30 10.41 13.89
N GLY A 115 -8.59 9.30 13.71
CA GLY A 115 -7.26 9.25 13.12
C GLY A 115 -7.30 9.28 11.59
N ARG A 116 -6.14 9.50 10.98
CA ARG A 116 -5.98 9.57 9.53
C ARG A 116 -4.78 8.78 9.05
N ALA A 117 -4.83 8.30 7.81
CA ALA A 117 -3.76 7.53 7.21
C ALA A 117 -3.46 7.96 5.77
N ALA A 118 -2.19 7.83 5.39
CA ALA A 118 -1.75 7.87 4.01
C ALA A 118 -0.85 6.65 3.75
N VAL A 119 -1.29 5.76 2.86
CA VAL A 119 -0.61 4.49 2.59
C VAL A 119 -0.30 4.35 1.11
N ILE A 120 0.94 4.01 0.80
CA ILE A 120 1.34 3.65 -0.56
C ILE A 120 0.91 2.21 -0.83
N VAL A 121 0.14 1.98 -1.89
CA VAL A 121 -0.37 0.66 -2.27
C VAL A 121 -0.16 0.41 -3.76
N PRO A 122 0.07 -0.85 -4.18
CA PRO A 122 0.09 -1.17 -5.60
C PRO A 122 -1.33 -1.17 -6.19
N ASP A 123 -1.41 -1.09 -7.51
CA ASP A 123 -2.66 -1.15 -8.29
C ASP A 123 -3.54 -2.35 -7.95
N ASN A 124 -2.96 -3.50 -7.57
CA ASN A 124 -3.71 -4.67 -7.13
C ASN A 124 -4.66 -4.38 -5.95
N ILE A 125 -4.33 -3.43 -5.09
CA ILE A 125 -5.24 -3.03 -4.01
C ILE A 125 -6.46 -2.28 -4.54
N LEU A 126 -6.32 -1.55 -5.65
CA LEU A 126 -7.40 -0.75 -6.22
C LEU A 126 -8.41 -1.58 -7.04
N PHE A 127 -8.00 -2.66 -7.71
CA PHE A 127 -8.88 -3.47 -8.56
C PHE A 127 -8.88 -4.98 -8.28
N GLY A 128 -7.95 -5.49 -7.46
CA GLY A 128 -7.79 -6.93 -7.25
C GLY A 128 -9.04 -7.58 -6.66
N THR A 129 -9.27 -8.86 -6.97
CA THR A 129 -10.48 -9.60 -6.56
C THR A 129 -10.32 -10.31 -5.22
N GLY A 130 -11.40 -10.98 -4.76
CA GLY A 130 -11.37 -11.81 -3.56
C GLY A 130 -11.12 -10.97 -2.30
N ALA A 131 -10.09 -11.30 -1.52
CA ALA A 131 -9.79 -10.57 -0.29
C ALA A 131 -9.52 -9.08 -0.51
N ALA A 132 -8.91 -8.69 -1.65
CA ALA A 132 -8.67 -7.29 -1.96
C ALA A 132 -9.97 -6.51 -2.16
N GLU A 133 -10.96 -7.11 -2.85
CA GLU A 133 -12.30 -6.54 -3.00
C GLU A 133 -13.01 -6.43 -1.64
N THR A 134 -13.00 -7.49 -0.84
CA THR A 134 -13.64 -7.49 0.49
C THR A 134 -13.07 -6.37 1.37
N VAL A 135 -11.75 -6.20 1.38
CA VAL A 135 -11.08 -5.15 2.15
C VAL A 135 -11.39 -3.76 1.58
N ARG A 136 -11.45 -3.59 0.24
CA ARG A 136 -11.84 -2.31 -0.38
C ARG A 136 -13.26 -1.88 0.00
N ARG A 137 -14.24 -2.78 -0.15
CA ARG A 137 -15.64 -2.49 0.21
C ARG A 137 -15.74 -2.09 1.68
N TYR A 138 -15.12 -2.86 2.57
CA TYR A 138 -15.07 -2.52 3.99
C TYR A 138 -14.38 -1.18 4.25
N LEU A 139 -13.29 -0.88 3.55
CA LEU A 139 -12.59 0.40 3.68
C LEU A 139 -13.52 1.57 3.30
N LEU A 140 -14.24 1.48 2.18
CA LEU A 140 -15.21 2.51 1.75
C LEU A 140 -16.40 2.65 2.71
N GLU A 141 -16.82 1.54 3.31
CA GLU A 141 -17.96 1.50 4.24
C GLU A 141 -17.61 2.02 5.63
N GLN A 142 -16.41 1.75 6.15
CA GLN A 142 -16.04 2.03 7.53
C GLN A 142 -15.08 3.21 7.70
N PHE A 143 -14.38 3.60 6.64
CA PHE A 143 -13.46 4.74 6.63
C PHE A 143 -13.92 5.78 5.60
N ASP A 144 -13.47 7.02 5.74
CA ASP A 144 -13.66 8.06 4.74
C ASP A 144 -12.44 8.09 3.81
N VAL A 145 -12.49 7.32 2.72
CA VAL A 145 -11.48 7.29 1.66
C VAL A 145 -11.69 8.50 0.75
N HIS A 146 -11.18 9.63 1.19
CA HIS A 146 -11.46 10.89 0.53
C HIS A 146 -10.57 11.16 -0.69
N THR A 147 -9.40 10.50 -0.82
CA THR A 147 -8.45 10.81 -1.91
C THR A 147 -7.56 9.64 -2.31
N VAL A 148 -7.36 9.46 -3.62
CA VAL A 148 -6.38 8.54 -4.22
C VAL A 148 -5.47 9.32 -5.15
N LEU A 149 -4.16 9.28 -4.90
CA LEU A 149 -3.13 9.83 -5.80
C LEU A 149 -2.51 8.69 -6.61
N ARG A 150 -2.72 8.68 -7.93
CA ARG A 150 -2.10 7.69 -8.82
C ARG A 150 -0.70 8.13 -9.18
N LEU A 151 0.31 7.41 -8.69
CA LEU A 151 1.72 7.77 -8.89
C LEU A 151 2.22 7.34 -10.27
N PRO A 152 3.14 8.10 -10.89
CA PRO A 152 3.72 7.76 -12.18
C PRO A 152 4.53 6.46 -12.13
N ALA A 153 4.65 5.83 -13.30
CA ALA A 153 5.53 4.68 -13.51
C ALA A 153 7.00 5.05 -13.25
N GLY A 154 7.81 4.06 -12.87
CA GLY A 154 9.26 4.19 -12.85
C GLY A 154 9.86 4.90 -11.63
N ILE A 155 9.06 5.43 -10.70
CA ILE A 155 9.63 6.17 -9.54
C ILE A 155 10.21 5.28 -8.43
N PHE A 156 9.94 3.97 -8.46
CA PHE A 156 10.47 3.01 -7.50
C PHE A 156 11.62 2.20 -8.11
N TYR A 157 12.54 1.73 -7.26
CA TYR A 157 13.67 0.88 -7.68
C TYR A 157 13.23 -0.41 -8.39
N SER A 158 12.06 -0.94 -8.03
CA SER A 158 11.45 -2.09 -8.70
C SER A 158 10.69 -1.62 -9.94
N ALA A 159 11.30 -1.80 -11.11
CA ALA A 159 10.66 -1.49 -12.39
C ALA A 159 9.31 -2.22 -12.53
N GLY A 160 8.31 -1.52 -13.08
CA GLY A 160 6.99 -2.09 -13.38
C GLY A 160 5.93 -2.00 -12.28
N ILE A 161 6.28 -1.58 -11.06
CA ILE A 161 5.28 -1.38 -10.00
C ILE A 161 4.50 -0.08 -10.27
N MET A 162 3.21 -0.23 -10.54
CA MET A 162 2.25 0.86 -10.54
C MET A 162 1.70 1.04 -9.13
N ALA A 163 1.98 2.19 -8.50
CA ALA A 163 1.57 2.47 -7.14
C ALA A 163 0.64 3.68 -7.04
N ASN A 164 0.01 3.81 -5.89
CA ASN A 164 -0.93 4.86 -5.54
C ASN A 164 -0.75 5.22 -4.07
N VAL A 165 -1.14 6.43 -3.69
CA VAL A 165 -1.31 6.81 -2.29
C VAL A 165 -2.79 6.89 -1.99
N VAL A 166 -3.27 6.09 -1.04
CA VAL A 166 -4.65 6.14 -0.55
C VAL A 166 -4.66 6.92 0.75
N PHE A 167 -5.48 7.97 0.78
CA PHE A 167 -5.69 8.80 1.96
C PHE A 167 -7.08 8.52 2.52
N PHE A 168 -7.15 8.20 3.81
CA PHE A 168 -8.41 7.95 4.48
C PHE A 168 -8.40 8.39 5.95
N ASP A 169 -9.57 8.78 6.43
CA ASP A 169 -9.82 9.06 7.84
C ASP A 169 -10.66 7.94 8.45
N ARG A 170 -10.42 7.64 9.73
CA ARG A 170 -11.29 6.78 10.51
C ARG A 170 -12.34 7.65 11.21
N PRO A 171 -13.61 7.59 10.83
CA PRO A 171 -14.65 8.33 11.53
C PRO A 171 -14.79 7.86 12.99
N PRO A 172 -15.45 8.66 13.85
CA PRO A 172 -15.84 8.20 15.17
C PRO A 172 -16.83 7.03 15.07
N HIS A 173 -17.31 6.55 16.23
CA HIS A 173 -18.18 5.37 16.33
C HIS A 173 -19.34 5.40 15.32
N ARG A 174 -19.67 4.23 14.75
CA ARG A 174 -20.68 4.09 13.71
C ARG A 174 -22.04 4.54 14.24
N THR A 175 -22.63 5.54 13.57
CA THR A 175 -23.93 6.13 13.92
C THR A 175 -25.09 5.63 13.06
N ASP A 176 -24.80 5.05 11.91
CA ASP A 176 -25.75 4.66 10.87
C ASP A 176 -25.14 3.67 9.87
N ASP A 177 -25.97 3.14 8.98
CA ASP A 177 -25.58 2.07 8.05
C ASP A 177 -25.00 2.54 6.71
N ARG A 178 -24.94 3.85 6.48
CA ARG A 178 -24.39 4.43 5.25
C ARG A 178 -22.87 4.23 5.17
N PRO A 179 -22.31 4.09 3.95
CA PRO A 179 -20.87 4.14 3.77
C PRO A 179 -20.27 5.44 4.32
N ARG A 180 -19.12 5.32 4.97
CA ARG A 180 -18.42 6.47 5.56
C ARG A 180 -17.74 7.34 4.52
N THR A 181 -17.24 6.73 3.47
CA THR A 181 -16.84 7.45 2.26
C THR A 181 -18.11 7.91 1.55
N SER A 182 -18.22 9.19 1.21
CA SER A 182 -19.30 9.70 0.33
C SER A 182 -18.80 9.96 -1.08
N LYS A 183 -17.58 10.50 -1.20
CA LYS A 183 -16.95 10.88 -2.45
C LYS A 183 -15.47 10.53 -2.42
N VAL A 184 -14.96 10.01 -3.52
CA VAL A 184 -13.53 9.75 -3.70
C VAL A 184 -12.97 10.72 -4.74
N TRP A 185 -11.90 11.42 -4.40
CA TRP A 185 -11.16 12.26 -5.33
C TRP A 185 -9.95 11.52 -5.88
N VAL A 186 -9.78 11.46 -7.19
CA VAL A 186 -8.64 10.80 -7.82
C VAL A 186 -7.77 11.82 -8.53
N TYR A 187 -6.48 11.86 -8.19
CA TYR A 187 -5.47 12.65 -8.90
C TYR A 187 -4.61 11.75 -9.79
N ALA A 188 -4.53 12.04 -11.08
CA ALA A 188 -3.83 11.23 -12.08
C ALA A 188 -2.45 11.81 -12.46
N LEU A 189 -1.44 11.65 -11.59
CA LEU A 189 -0.06 12.09 -11.87
C LEU A 189 0.65 11.20 -12.91
N ARG A 190 0.06 10.05 -13.28
CA ARG A 190 0.54 9.18 -14.37
C ARG A 190 0.46 9.81 -15.76
N SER A 191 -0.41 10.80 -15.93
CA SER A 191 -0.70 11.38 -17.23
C SER A 191 0.29 12.49 -17.59
N GLY A 192 1.19 12.24 -18.55
CA GLY A 192 1.92 13.30 -19.25
C GLY A 192 3.45 13.34 -19.09
N ARG A 193 4.06 12.63 -18.12
CA ARG A 193 5.52 12.58 -17.96
C ARG A 193 5.98 11.22 -17.43
N GLN A 194 7.08 10.71 -17.99
CA GLN A 194 7.78 9.53 -17.50
C GLN A 194 8.90 9.97 -16.57
N PHE A 195 8.99 9.35 -15.39
CA PHE A 195 10.06 9.60 -14.44
C PHE A 195 11.03 8.42 -14.45
N ALA A 196 12.32 8.72 -14.30
CA ALA A 196 13.38 7.73 -14.32
C ALA A 196 14.32 7.96 -13.14
N PRO A 197 14.50 6.99 -12.22
CA PRO A 197 15.38 7.15 -11.07
C PRO A 197 16.80 7.41 -11.56
N GLY A 198 17.42 8.47 -11.05
CA GLY A 198 18.80 8.86 -11.39
C GLY A 198 18.96 9.78 -12.61
N HIS A 199 17.99 9.85 -13.53
CA HIS A 199 18.05 10.76 -14.68
C HIS A 199 16.98 11.86 -14.61
N ASP A 200 15.73 11.50 -14.34
CA ASP A 200 14.61 12.43 -14.17
C ASP A 200 13.77 12.00 -12.94
N PRO A 201 14.28 12.21 -11.71
CA PRO A 201 13.59 11.78 -10.50
C PRO A 201 12.34 12.61 -10.25
N LEU A 202 11.33 11.99 -9.63
CA LEU A 202 10.16 12.72 -9.14
C LEU A 202 10.60 13.73 -8.07
N LEU A 203 10.35 15.02 -8.32
CA LEU A 203 10.67 16.11 -7.42
C LEU A 203 9.45 16.49 -6.58
N ARG A 204 9.68 17.17 -5.46
CA ARG A 204 8.58 17.72 -4.65
C ARG A 204 7.72 18.68 -5.46
N SER A 205 8.30 19.49 -6.34
CA SER A 205 7.57 20.45 -7.17
C SER A 205 6.59 19.78 -8.14
N ASP A 206 6.86 18.54 -8.57
CA ASP A 206 5.92 17.78 -9.43
C ASP A 206 4.62 17.41 -8.69
N LEU A 207 4.59 17.54 -7.36
CA LEU A 207 3.41 17.34 -6.51
C LEU A 207 2.72 18.64 -6.10
N ASP A 208 3.22 19.81 -6.50
CA ASP A 208 2.66 21.09 -6.05
C ASP A 208 1.23 21.31 -6.56
N ASP A 209 0.96 20.96 -7.82
CA ASP A 209 -0.40 21.01 -8.37
C ASP A 209 -1.35 20.11 -7.58
N PHE A 210 -0.96 18.85 -7.33
CA PHE A 210 -1.73 17.94 -6.47
C PHE A 210 -2.01 18.53 -5.09
N VAL A 211 -0.98 19.07 -4.41
CA VAL A 211 -1.16 19.67 -3.08
C VAL A 211 -2.09 20.88 -3.12
N SER A 212 -2.03 21.68 -4.19
CA SER A 212 -2.91 22.83 -4.37
C SER A 212 -4.37 22.43 -4.50
N VAL A 213 -4.69 21.39 -5.28
CA VAL A 213 -6.07 20.91 -5.47
C VAL A 213 -6.53 19.97 -4.34
N TYR A 214 -5.60 19.36 -3.61
CA TYR A 214 -5.88 18.57 -2.41
C TYR A 214 -6.45 19.44 -1.28
N LEU A 215 -6.06 20.72 -1.22
CA LEU A 215 -6.52 21.72 -0.25
C LEU A 215 -6.29 21.31 1.22
N PRO A 216 -5.02 21.11 1.66
CA PRO A 216 -4.73 20.70 3.03
C PRO A 216 -5.23 21.76 4.04
N GLY A 217 -5.95 21.31 5.07
CA GLY A 217 -6.51 22.18 6.10
C GLY A 217 -7.75 22.98 5.70
N ARG A 218 -8.29 22.78 4.49
CA ARG A 218 -9.56 23.37 4.04
C ARG A 218 -10.63 22.30 3.86
N GLN A 219 -11.87 22.74 3.64
CA GLN A 219 -12.98 21.82 3.44
C GLN A 219 -12.87 21.13 2.09
N ARG A 220 -13.09 19.81 2.06
CA ARG A 220 -13.05 19.00 0.83
C ARG A 220 -14.16 19.38 -0.16
N THR A 221 -15.21 20.04 0.31
CA THR A 221 -16.31 20.58 -0.52
C THR A 221 -15.87 21.72 -1.44
N ASP A 222 -14.75 22.37 -1.12
CA ASP A 222 -14.21 23.47 -1.92
C ASP A 222 -13.37 22.98 -3.12
N ARG A 223 -13.14 21.67 -3.21
CA ARG A 223 -12.41 21.04 -4.32
C ARG A 223 -13.24 21.12 -5.59
N VAL A 224 -12.55 21.33 -6.72
CA VAL A 224 -13.16 21.45 -8.04
C VAL A 224 -12.46 20.48 -8.98
N ASP A 225 -13.23 19.90 -9.90
CA ASP A 225 -12.69 19.05 -10.95
C ASP A 225 -11.68 19.82 -11.83
N THR A 226 -10.61 19.14 -12.20
CA THR A 226 -9.59 19.59 -13.16
C THR A 226 -9.30 18.48 -14.16
N ASP A 227 -8.40 18.75 -15.12
CA ASP A 227 -7.98 17.72 -16.08
C ASP A 227 -7.29 16.52 -15.41
N HIS A 228 -6.67 16.72 -14.24
CA HIS A 228 -5.91 15.71 -13.51
C HIS A 228 -6.54 15.33 -12.16
N PHE A 229 -7.60 15.99 -11.71
CA PHE A 229 -8.25 15.76 -10.42
C PHE A 229 -9.75 15.67 -10.57
N ARG A 230 -10.34 14.51 -10.26
CA ARG A 230 -11.74 14.24 -10.56
C ARG A 230 -12.45 13.60 -9.37
N CYS A 231 -13.67 14.06 -9.10
CA CYS A 231 -14.53 13.50 -8.07
C CYS A 231 -15.41 12.35 -8.61
N PHE A 232 -15.61 11.34 -7.77
CA PHE A 232 -16.50 10.21 -8.02
C PHE A 232 -17.40 9.97 -6.81
N ASP A 233 -18.67 9.62 -7.05
CA ASP A 233 -19.59 9.22 -5.99
C ASP A 233 -19.27 7.81 -5.52
N VAL A 234 -19.32 7.57 -4.21
CA VAL A 234 -19.01 6.25 -3.66
C VAL A 234 -20.04 5.20 -4.09
N GLN A 235 -21.30 5.58 -4.30
CA GLN A 235 -22.34 4.62 -4.68
C GLN A 235 -22.06 4.09 -6.08
N ASP A 236 -21.71 4.98 -7.02
CA ASP A 236 -21.28 4.59 -8.36
C ASP A 236 -20.07 3.63 -8.33
N VAL A 237 -19.16 3.79 -7.36
CA VAL A 237 -18.02 2.89 -7.17
C VAL A 237 -18.46 1.55 -6.58
N LEU A 238 -19.31 1.54 -5.56
CA LEU A 238 -19.77 0.32 -4.88
C LEU A 238 -20.68 -0.54 -5.77
N ASP A 239 -21.42 0.10 -6.68
CA ASP A 239 -22.32 -0.53 -7.65
C ASP A 239 -21.56 -1.18 -8.82
N GLN A 240 -20.30 -0.81 -9.05
CA GLN A 240 -19.43 -1.48 -10.00
C GLN A 240 -19.01 -2.86 -9.49
N ASP A 241 -18.77 -3.78 -10.43
CA ASP A 241 -18.10 -5.03 -10.14
C ASP A 241 -16.76 -4.73 -9.44
N GLN A 242 -16.50 -5.44 -8.33
CA GLN A 242 -15.26 -5.34 -7.55
C GLN A 242 -15.04 -4.05 -6.75
N ALA A 243 -15.94 -3.06 -6.79
CA ALA A 243 -15.76 -1.76 -6.14
C ALA A 243 -14.36 -1.15 -6.40
N GLY A 244 -13.99 -1.07 -7.68
CA GLY A 244 -12.68 -0.66 -8.14
C GLY A 244 -12.39 0.82 -7.85
N LEU A 245 -11.19 1.11 -7.37
CA LEU A 245 -10.69 2.48 -7.15
C LEU A 245 -9.70 2.94 -8.25
N ASP A 246 -9.51 2.13 -9.29
CA ASP A 246 -8.69 2.42 -10.47
C ASP A 246 -9.42 3.30 -11.49
N LEU A 247 -10.10 4.34 -11.00
CA LEU A 247 -11.00 5.18 -11.77
C LEU A 247 -10.22 5.95 -12.86
N VAL A 248 -10.74 5.87 -14.10
CA VAL A 248 -10.19 6.53 -15.30
C VAL A 248 -11.26 7.42 -15.91
N TRP A 249 -10.85 8.58 -16.42
CA TRP A 249 -11.71 9.50 -17.17
C TRP A 249 -10.98 10.03 -18.39
N ALA A 250 -11.75 10.45 -19.39
CA ALA A 250 -11.21 11.16 -20.54
C ALA A 250 -10.69 12.53 -20.08
N SER A 251 -9.38 12.74 -20.21
CA SER A 251 -8.74 14.03 -19.93
C SER A 251 -8.21 14.64 -21.23
N LYS A 252 -8.34 15.97 -21.35
CA LYS A 252 -7.90 16.71 -22.53
C LYS A 252 -6.38 16.68 -22.72
N SER A 253 -5.63 16.47 -21.63
CA SER A 253 -4.16 16.46 -21.61
C SER A 253 -3.56 15.05 -21.80
N GLN A 254 -4.38 13.99 -21.83
CA GLN A 254 -3.89 12.65 -22.09
C GLN A 254 -3.67 12.45 -23.59
N GLY A 255 -2.44 12.72 -24.05
CA GLY A 255 -1.94 12.13 -25.28
C GLY A 255 -2.06 10.61 -25.17
N ALA A 256 -2.81 10.01 -26.09
CA ALA A 256 -3.09 8.58 -26.09
C ALA A 256 -1.77 7.79 -26.10
N SER A 257 -1.32 7.31 -24.94
CA SER A 257 -0.35 6.22 -24.90
C SER A 257 -1.08 5.00 -25.44
N ARG A 258 -0.92 4.77 -26.74
CA ARG A 258 -1.59 3.72 -27.48
C ARG A 258 -0.87 2.41 -27.16
N VAL A 259 -1.14 1.87 -25.97
CA VAL A 259 -0.84 0.48 -25.66
C VAL A 259 -1.61 -0.36 -26.68
N ALA A 260 -0.93 -1.30 -27.35
CA ALA A 260 -1.57 -2.17 -28.31
C ALA A 260 -2.76 -2.90 -27.66
N PRO A 261 -3.87 -3.14 -28.37
CA PRO A 261 -4.99 -3.90 -27.83
C PRO A 261 -4.54 -5.25 -27.23
N PRO A 262 -5.20 -5.76 -26.17
CA PRO A 262 -4.80 -7.01 -25.52
C PRO A 262 -4.67 -8.20 -26.49
N GLY A 263 -5.48 -8.23 -27.55
CA GLY A 263 -5.38 -9.25 -28.60
C GLY A 263 -4.09 -9.19 -29.41
N GLU A 264 -3.60 -7.99 -29.75
CA GLU A 264 -2.33 -7.79 -30.45
C GLU A 264 -1.16 -8.16 -29.53
N ILE A 265 -1.19 -7.72 -28.27
CA ILE A 265 -0.19 -8.08 -27.26
C ILE A 265 -0.14 -9.61 -27.09
N ALA A 266 -1.30 -10.27 -26.97
CA ALA A 266 -1.35 -11.72 -26.82
C ALA A 266 -0.81 -12.46 -28.04
N GLN A 267 -1.04 -11.94 -29.25
CA GLN A 267 -0.49 -12.52 -30.48
C GLN A 267 1.03 -12.37 -30.54
N ASP A 268 1.57 -11.22 -30.14
CA ASP A 268 3.01 -10.98 -30.09
C ASP A 268 3.67 -11.89 -29.05
N VAL A 269 3.13 -11.98 -27.84
CA VAL A 269 3.61 -12.90 -26.80
C VAL A 269 3.57 -14.35 -27.27
N ALA A 270 2.46 -14.79 -27.90
CA ALA A 270 2.35 -16.17 -28.40
C ALA A 270 3.38 -16.47 -29.50
N ARG A 271 3.69 -15.48 -30.35
CA ARG A 271 4.71 -15.60 -31.41
C ARG A 271 6.10 -15.75 -30.81
N ASP A 272 6.45 -14.88 -29.87
CA ASP A 272 7.77 -14.89 -29.21
C ASP A 272 7.98 -16.18 -28.43
N LEU A 273 6.96 -16.66 -27.72
CA LEU A 273 7.03 -17.93 -26.98
C LEU A 273 7.21 -19.14 -27.90
N ARG A 274 6.55 -19.17 -29.08
CA ARG A 274 6.74 -20.26 -30.04
C ARG A 274 8.15 -20.27 -30.61
N ARG A 275 8.69 -19.10 -30.97
CA ARG A 275 10.07 -18.98 -31.45
C ARG A 275 11.07 -19.45 -30.40
N ALA A 276 10.89 -19.02 -29.15
CA ALA A 276 11.74 -19.47 -28.05
C ALA A 276 11.67 -21.00 -27.88
N LEU A 277 10.49 -21.60 -28.03
CA LEU A 277 10.32 -23.05 -27.95
C LEU A 277 11.01 -23.78 -29.12
N GLU A 278 10.90 -23.27 -30.34
CA GLU A 278 11.59 -23.81 -31.52
C GLU A 278 13.13 -23.79 -31.31
N GLU A 279 13.68 -22.69 -30.79
CA GLU A 279 15.12 -22.60 -30.47
C GLU A 279 15.55 -23.62 -29.40
N PHE A 280 14.69 -23.91 -28.40
CA PHE A 280 14.96 -24.97 -27.42
C PHE A 280 14.89 -26.37 -28.01
N ASP A 281 13.94 -26.64 -28.91
CA ASP A 281 13.80 -27.93 -29.57
C ASP A 281 14.99 -28.23 -30.50
N GLU A 282 15.48 -27.22 -31.22
CA GLU A 282 16.71 -27.31 -32.03
C GLU A 282 17.94 -27.64 -31.18
N LEU A 283 18.13 -26.93 -30.06
CA LEU A 283 19.22 -27.19 -29.13
C LEU A 283 19.12 -28.60 -28.50
N ALA A 284 17.91 -29.03 -28.15
CA ALA A 284 17.69 -30.37 -27.61
C ALA A 284 17.99 -31.48 -28.64
N ALA A 285 17.66 -31.25 -29.92
CA ALA A 285 17.99 -32.16 -31.01
C ALA A 285 19.51 -32.24 -31.25
N GLU A 286 20.22 -31.11 -31.20
CA GLU A 286 21.68 -31.06 -31.32
C GLU A 286 22.36 -31.85 -30.18
N LEU A 287 21.94 -31.61 -28.93
CA LEU A 287 22.51 -32.28 -27.75
C LEU A 287 22.16 -33.78 -27.67
N SER A 288 21.05 -34.21 -28.27
CA SER A 288 20.68 -35.63 -28.34
C SER A 288 21.32 -36.36 -29.53
N GLY A 289 21.87 -35.62 -30.50
CA GLY A 289 22.64 -36.14 -31.62
C GLY A 289 24.14 -36.34 -31.35
N GLU A 290 24.68 -35.87 -30.21
CA GLU A 290 26.10 -36.02 -29.82
C GLU A 290 26.39 -37.32 -29.02
N VAL A 291 25.46 -38.27 -28.96
CA VAL A 291 25.69 -39.60 -28.36
C VAL A 291 25.80 -40.66 -29.45
N ASP A 292 26.92 -40.67 -30.16
CA ASP A 292 27.48 -41.85 -30.84
C ASP A 292 29.01 -41.76 -30.92
#